data_AF-A0A257PJL2-F1
#
_entry.id   AF-A0A257PJL2-F1
#
_cell.length_a   1.000
_cell.length_b   1.000
_cell.length_c   1.000
_cell.angle_alpha   90.00
_cell.angle_beta   90.00
_cell.angle_gamma   90.00
#
_symmetry.space_group_name_H-M   'P 1'
#
loop_
_entity.id
_entity.type
_entity.pdbx_description
1 polymer ?
#
loop_
_entity_poly.entity_id
_entity_poly.type
_entity_poly.pdbx_seq_one_letter_code
_entity_poly.pdbx_strand_id
1 'polypeptide(L)'
;MHWTQTHNATGNINQLVGPARDPHSGQPASKFEHAAIERLPVFWHGILQTRKLSRPSGQFYASRVPLAGGMHRFTMAGWKPLAFGDELSDWAARLCGADADAERVELLDAGRGTYRLGILQNNRLLACFFMAPRKQLLPGNQGLAALFGVPHWQVNRIGILMASAKPMVDSGPIVCVCHRVSEAAIRTAIRERHLDDIAGIGSALKAGTNCGSCKGELAEILHSEIAQSVTSQELVT
;
A
#
# COMPACT_ATOMS: atom_id res chain seq x y z
N MET A 1 5.49 21.93 -24.34
CA MET A 1 5.22 22.47 -22.99
C MET A 1 4.91 21.29 -22.07
N HIS A 2 5.64 21.12 -20.97
CA HIS A 2 5.51 19.95 -20.09
C HIS A 2 4.46 20.11 -18.96
N TRP A 3 3.96 21.33 -18.72
CA TRP A 3 2.89 21.63 -17.75
C TRP A 3 1.53 21.81 -18.43
N THR A 4 0.91 20.68 -18.76
CA THR A 4 -0.41 20.59 -19.40
C THR A 4 -1.44 19.93 -18.48
N GLN A 5 -2.73 20.05 -18.84
CA GLN A 5 -3.85 19.45 -18.09
C GLN A 5 -3.77 17.92 -18.00
N THR A 6 -2.94 17.30 -18.85
CA THR A 6 -2.66 15.86 -18.85
C THR A 6 -1.76 15.44 -17.68
N HIS A 7 -0.97 16.37 -17.12
CA HIS A 7 0.02 16.09 -16.08
C HIS A 7 -0.26 16.82 -14.76
N ASN A 8 -1.07 17.88 -14.78
CA ASN A 8 -1.39 18.67 -13.59
C ASN A 8 -2.86 19.11 -13.62
N ALA A 9 -3.59 18.89 -12.52
CA ALA A 9 -5.01 19.25 -12.45
C ALA A 9 -5.23 20.78 -12.52
N THR A 10 -4.35 21.56 -11.88
CA THR A 10 -4.53 23.02 -11.73
C THR A 10 -3.30 23.86 -12.08
N GLY A 11 -2.09 23.29 -12.11
CA GLY A 11 -0.85 24.00 -12.47
C GLY A 11 -0.57 23.99 -13.97
N ASN A 12 -1.46 24.58 -14.77
CA ASN A 12 -1.29 24.74 -16.21
C ASN A 12 -0.68 26.10 -16.53
N ILE A 13 0.14 26.16 -17.58
CA ILE A 13 0.71 27.42 -18.05
C ILE A 13 -0.38 28.33 -18.65
N ASN A 14 -0.18 29.65 -18.55
CA ASN A 14 -1.03 30.70 -19.14
C ASN A 14 -2.48 30.78 -18.64
N GLN A 15 -2.85 30.14 -17.52
CA GLN A 15 -4.20 30.28 -16.94
C GLN A 15 -4.49 31.68 -16.39
N LEU A 16 -3.44 32.40 -16.00
CA LEU A 16 -3.55 33.74 -15.41
C LEU A 16 -3.30 34.85 -16.43
N VAL A 17 -2.91 34.52 -17.67
CA VAL A 17 -2.62 35.52 -18.70
C VAL A 17 -3.92 35.88 -19.41
N GLY A 18 -4.26 37.17 -19.41
CA GLY A 18 -5.46 37.68 -20.04
C GLY A 18 -5.46 37.53 -21.57
N PRO A 19 -6.63 37.61 -22.22
CA PRO A 19 -6.76 37.43 -23.67
C PRO A 19 -6.37 38.66 -24.49
N ALA A 20 -5.90 39.74 -23.85
CA ALA A 20 -5.62 41.01 -24.50
C ALA A 20 -4.56 40.88 -25.60
N ARG A 21 -4.79 41.56 -26.71
CA ARG A 21 -3.88 41.62 -27.86
C ARG A 21 -3.67 43.05 -28.29
N ASP A 22 -2.49 43.33 -28.83
CA ASP A 22 -2.21 44.60 -29.49
C ASP A 22 -3.14 44.78 -30.70
N PRO A 23 -3.88 45.90 -30.82
CA PRO A 23 -4.88 46.09 -31.88
C PRO A 23 -4.28 46.27 -33.28
N HIS A 24 -2.98 46.55 -33.41
CA HIS A 24 -2.34 46.77 -34.72
C HIS A 24 -1.61 45.52 -35.24
N SER A 25 -0.88 44.82 -34.38
CA SER A 25 -0.08 43.63 -34.73
C SER A 25 -0.76 42.30 -34.38
N GLY A 26 -1.78 42.32 -33.51
CA GLY A 26 -2.45 41.12 -33.01
C GLY A 26 -1.63 40.29 -32.01
N GLN A 27 -0.45 40.78 -31.60
CA GLN A 27 0.41 40.07 -30.64
C GLN A 27 -0.22 40.03 -29.24
N PRO A 28 -0.11 38.91 -28.50
CA PRO A 28 -0.67 38.79 -27.17
C PRO A 28 0.09 39.66 -26.15
N ALA A 29 -0.63 40.29 -25.22
CA ALA A 29 -0.09 41.16 -24.18
C ALA A 29 0.54 40.35 -23.00
N SER A 30 1.32 39.31 -23.29
CA SER A 30 1.79 38.32 -22.31
C SER A 30 2.82 38.86 -21.29
N LYS A 31 3.30 40.09 -21.46
CA LYS A 31 4.38 40.69 -20.65
C LYS A 31 3.89 41.56 -19.50
N PHE A 32 2.58 41.79 -19.40
CA PHE A 32 2.00 42.69 -18.41
C PHE A 32 0.73 42.06 -17.83
N GLU A 33 0.90 41.31 -16.74
CA GLU A 33 -0.19 40.67 -16.01
C GLU A 33 0.09 40.74 -14.51
N HIS A 34 -0.92 41.06 -13.72
CA HIS A 34 -0.80 41.11 -12.26
C HIS A 34 -1.37 39.83 -11.66
N ALA A 35 -0.58 39.16 -10.82
CA ALA A 35 -1.04 38.02 -10.04
C ALA A 35 -0.90 38.32 -8.55
N ALA A 36 -1.94 38.00 -7.77
CA ALA A 36 -1.86 37.95 -6.33
C ALA A 36 -1.43 36.54 -5.89
N ILE A 37 -0.65 36.46 -4.82
CA ILE A 37 -0.27 35.19 -4.20
C ILE A 37 -0.74 35.23 -2.76
N GLU A 38 -1.47 34.20 -2.36
CA GLU A 38 -1.86 33.98 -0.98
C GLU A 38 -1.44 32.59 -0.51
N ARG A 39 -1.33 32.43 0.81
CA ARG A 39 -1.02 31.14 1.39
C ARG A 39 -2.27 30.25 1.34
N LEU A 40 -2.20 29.18 0.55
CA LEU A 40 -3.21 28.14 0.56
C LEU A 40 -2.97 27.16 1.73
N PRO A 41 -3.91 26.99 2.67
CA PRO A 41 -3.79 25.98 3.71
C PRO A 41 -3.83 24.59 3.09
N VAL A 42 -2.99 23.68 3.60
CA VAL A 42 -2.99 22.27 3.20
C VAL A 42 -3.38 21.44 4.42
N PHE A 43 -4.49 20.71 4.30
CA PHE A 43 -5.04 19.89 5.39
C PHE A 43 -4.59 18.44 5.29
N TRP A 44 -4.31 17.96 4.08
CA TRP A 44 -3.87 16.59 3.84
C TRP A 44 -3.01 16.49 2.59
N HIS A 45 -2.22 15.42 2.56
CA HIS A 45 -1.40 14.99 1.45
C HIS A 45 -1.80 13.59 1.04
N GLY A 46 -1.77 13.31 -0.26
CA GLY A 46 -2.16 12.02 -0.82
C GLY A 46 -1.15 11.47 -1.82
N ILE A 47 -1.00 10.14 -1.84
CA ILE A 47 -0.39 9.43 -2.95
C ILE A 47 -1.36 8.35 -3.44
N LEU A 48 -1.70 8.41 -4.72
CA LEU A 48 -2.42 7.37 -5.45
C LEU A 48 -1.47 6.70 -6.43
N GLN A 49 -1.43 5.37 -6.46
CA GLN A 49 -0.90 4.62 -7.59
C GLN A 49 -2.01 3.73 -8.14
N THR A 50 -2.17 3.71 -9.46
CA THR A 50 -3.28 3.00 -10.12
C THR A 50 -2.87 2.49 -11.49
N ARG A 51 -3.47 1.37 -11.90
CA ARG A 51 -3.41 0.84 -13.27
C ARG A 51 -4.46 1.47 -14.19
N LYS A 52 -5.45 2.17 -13.64
CA LYS A 52 -6.57 2.77 -14.38
C LYS A 52 -6.48 4.28 -14.29
N LEU A 53 -6.39 4.95 -15.44
CA LEU A 53 -6.33 6.40 -15.49
C LEU A 53 -7.71 7.00 -15.25
N SER A 54 -7.93 7.51 -14.04
CA SER A 54 -8.99 8.46 -13.73
C SER A 54 -8.40 9.86 -13.69
N ARG A 55 -9.20 10.89 -14.00
CA ARG A 55 -8.79 12.29 -13.81
C ARG A 55 -9.27 12.73 -12.43
N PRO A 56 -8.38 12.93 -11.45
CA PRO A 56 -8.78 13.43 -10.14
C PRO A 56 -9.43 14.80 -10.28
N SER A 57 -10.60 14.99 -9.68
CA SER A 57 -11.28 16.27 -9.58
C SER A 57 -11.71 16.52 -8.14
N GLY A 58 -11.72 17.80 -7.75
CA GLY A 58 -12.07 18.22 -6.40
C GLY A 58 -11.20 19.36 -5.91
N GLN A 59 -11.31 19.64 -4.61
CA GLN A 59 -10.65 20.77 -3.96
C GLN A 59 -9.26 20.40 -3.44
N PHE A 60 -8.42 19.97 -4.38
CA PHE A 60 -7.04 19.57 -4.12
C PHE A 60 -6.17 19.74 -5.38
N TYR A 61 -4.88 19.86 -5.15
CA TYR A 61 -3.85 19.79 -6.17
C TYR A 61 -3.55 18.32 -6.48
N ALA A 62 -3.31 17.99 -7.75
CA ALA A 62 -2.86 16.67 -8.16
C ALA A 62 -1.84 16.77 -9.32
N SER A 63 -0.70 16.10 -9.15
CA SER A 63 0.34 15.96 -10.18
C SER A 63 0.52 14.50 -10.57
N ARG A 64 0.50 14.22 -11.86
CA ARG A 64 0.60 12.87 -12.42
C ARG A 64 2.01 12.57 -12.93
N VAL A 65 2.48 11.36 -12.64
CA VAL A 65 3.68 10.77 -13.23
C VAL A 65 3.28 9.42 -13.86
N PRO A 66 3.45 9.22 -15.18
CA PRO A 66 3.30 7.91 -15.80
C PRO A 66 4.45 6.99 -15.34
N LEU A 67 4.13 5.72 -15.11
CA LEU A 67 5.06 4.68 -14.71
C LEU A 67 5.06 3.56 -15.75
N ALA A 68 6.07 2.68 -15.68
CA ALA A 68 6.13 1.50 -16.51
C ALA A 68 4.88 0.60 -16.36
N GLY A 69 4.54 -0.15 -17.40
CA GLY A 69 3.40 -1.08 -17.37
C GLY A 69 2.03 -0.40 -17.34
N GLY A 70 1.92 0.81 -17.90
CA GLY A 70 0.65 1.56 -18.00
C GLY A 70 0.14 2.10 -16.66
N MET A 71 0.98 2.09 -15.63
CA MET A 71 0.61 2.60 -14.31
C MET A 71 0.74 4.12 -14.24
N HIS A 72 0.02 4.70 -13.29
CA HIS A 72 0.04 6.12 -13.02
C HIS A 72 0.20 6.36 -11.52
N ARG A 73 1.01 7.36 -11.16
CA ARG A 73 1.11 7.86 -9.80
C ARG A 73 0.65 9.30 -9.73
N PHE A 74 -0.17 9.62 -8.75
CA PHE A 74 -0.56 10.97 -8.43
C PHE A 74 -0.05 11.37 -7.05
N THR A 75 0.56 12.55 -6.96
CA THR A 75 0.83 13.22 -5.69
C THR A 75 -0.18 14.34 -5.50
N MET A 76 -0.77 14.41 -4.31
CA MET A 76 -1.92 15.25 -4.04
C MET A 76 -1.74 16.11 -2.78
N ALA A 77 -2.39 17.27 -2.75
CA ALA A 77 -2.48 18.13 -1.58
C ALA A 77 -3.83 18.82 -1.53
N GLY A 78 -4.62 18.60 -0.48
CA GLY A 78 -5.96 19.17 -0.36
C GLY A 78 -6.02 20.39 0.54
N TRP A 79 -6.84 21.36 0.15
CA TRP A 79 -7.06 22.63 0.87
C TRP A 79 -8.44 22.70 1.53
N LYS A 80 -9.13 21.57 1.63
CA LYS A 80 -10.24 21.37 2.57
C LYS A 80 -9.99 20.17 3.47
N PRO A 81 -10.37 20.24 4.76
CA PRO A 81 -10.50 19.04 5.57
C PRO A 81 -11.45 18.06 4.90
N LEU A 82 -11.11 16.78 4.94
CA LEU A 82 -12.04 15.71 4.57
C LEU A 82 -12.68 15.18 5.86
N ALA A 83 -13.99 14.94 5.81
CA ALA A 83 -14.66 14.20 6.86
C ALA A 83 -14.22 12.73 6.77
N PHE A 84 -13.85 12.15 7.90
CA PHE A 84 -13.55 10.72 8.00
C PHE A 84 -14.85 9.94 8.16
N GLY A 85 -15.07 8.92 7.32
CA GLY A 85 -16.31 8.13 7.30
C GLY A 85 -16.55 7.52 5.91
N ASP A 86 -17.78 7.06 5.66
CA ASP A 86 -18.15 6.35 4.42
C ASP A 86 -17.96 7.21 3.16
N GLU A 87 -18.21 8.52 3.26
CA GLU A 87 -17.98 9.47 2.16
C GLU A 87 -16.53 9.47 1.68
N LEU A 88 -15.57 9.30 2.60
CA LEU A 88 -14.14 9.22 2.28
C LEU A 88 -13.82 7.92 1.53
N SER A 89 -14.36 6.78 2.01
CA SER A 89 -14.18 5.48 1.34
C SER A 89 -14.68 5.54 -0.10
N ASP A 90 -15.90 6.04 -0.30
CA ASP A 90 -16.51 6.12 -1.62
C ASP A 90 -15.83 7.11 -2.54
N TRP A 91 -15.44 8.28 -2.02
CA TRP A 91 -14.64 9.24 -2.79
C TRP A 91 -13.30 8.64 -3.20
N ALA A 92 -12.59 7.97 -2.28
CA ALA A 92 -11.29 7.37 -2.56
C ALA A 92 -11.38 6.18 -3.53
N ALA A 93 -12.44 5.37 -3.43
CA ALA A 93 -12.70 4.28 -4.37
C ALA A 93 -12.97 4.81 -5.79
N ARG A 94 -13.80 5.85 -5.94
CA ARG A 94 -14.03 6.54 -7.23
C ARG A 94 -12.74 7.13 -7.78
N LEU A 95 -11.94 7.77 -6.92
CA LEU A 95 -10.63 8.32 -7.29
C LEU A 95 -9.69 7.21 -7.80
N CYS A 96 -9.71 6.03 -7.18
CA CYS A 96 -8.95 4.86 -7.61
C CYS A 96 -9.47 4.23 -8.92
N GLY A 97 -10.67 4.61 -9.38
CA GLY A 97 -11.32 4.02 -10.55
C GLY A 97 -11.88 2.62 -10.28
N ALA A 98 -12.21 2.31 -9.03
CA ALA A 98 -12.77 1.02 -8.63
C ALA A 98 -14.07 0.74 -9.37
N ASP A 99 -14.20 -0.48 -9.89
CA ASP A 99 -15.46 -1.00 -10.43
C ASP A 99 -16.38 -1.43 -9.26
N ALA A 100 -17.67 -1.66 -9.54
CA ALA A 100 -18.66 -1.95 -8.50
C ALA A 100 -18.39 -3.27 -7.76
N ASP A 101 -17.75 -4.22 -8.43
CA ASP A 101 -17.36 -5.55 -7.92
C ASP A 101 -15.95 -5.60 -7.34
N ALA A 102 -15.21 -4.49 -7.39
CA ALA A 102 -13.85 -4.44 -6.89
C ALA A 102 -13.83 -4.52 -5.36
N GLU A 103 -12.95 -5.37 -4.83
CA GLU A 103 -12.77 -5.50 -3.40
C GLU A 103 -11.98 -4.32 -2.84
N ARG A 104 -12.43 -3.79 -1.70
CA ARG A 104 -11.75 -2.73 -0.95
C ARG A 104 -11.10 -3.29 0.30
N VAL A 105 -9.85 -2.91 0.53
CA VAL A 105 -9.13 -3.15 1.79
C VAL A 105 -8.79 -1.78 2.36
N GLU A 106 -9.25 -1.48 3.57
CA GLU A 106 -9.24 -0.11 4.11
C GLU A 106 -8.70 -0.06 5.54
N LEU A 107 -8.02 1.04 5.85
CA LEU A 107 -7.63 1.38 7.20
C LEU A 107 -7.81 2.88 7.42
N LEU A 108 -8.71 3.22 8.32
CA LEU A 108 -8.89 4.57 8.84
C LEU A 108 -8.31 4.63 10.26
N ASP A 109 -7.35 5.51 10.46
CA ASP A 109 -6.86 5.91 11.78
C ASP A 109 -7.19 7.39 11.98
N ALA A 110 -8.37 7.65 12.54
CA ALA A 110 -8.87 9.00 12.80
C ALA A 110 -7.99 9.75 13.82
N GLY A 111 -7.38 9.04 14.78
CA GLY A 111 -6.48 9.63 15.78
C GLY A 111 -5.21 10.19 15.17
N ARG A 112 -4.69 9.54 14.12
CA ARG A 112 -3.52 10.03 13.35
C ARG A 112 -3.90 10.84 12.11
N GLY A 113 -5.19 10.91 11.78
CA GLY A 113 -5.71 11.54 10.56
C GLY A 113 -5.24 10.84 9.29
N THR A 114 -4.96 9.54 9.34
CA THR A 114 -4.47 8.77 8.18
C THR A 114 -5.53 7.85 7.64
N TYR A 115 -5.58 7.73 6.31
CA TYR A 115 -6.47 6.83 5.62
C TYR A 115 -5.71 6.10 4.53
N ARG A 116 -5.97 4.81 4.39
CA ARG A 116 -5.27 3.93 3.45
C ARG A 116 -6.27 2.99 2.81
N LEU A 117 -6.14 2.84 1.50
CA LEU A 117 -7.05 2.08 0.67
C LEU A 117 -6.25 1.25 -0.33
N GLY A 118 -6.61 -0.02 -0.46
CA GLY A 118 -6.25 -0.89 -1.57
C GLY A 118 -7.50 -1.31 -2.33
N ILE A 119 -7.45 -1.26 -3.65
CA ILE A 119 -8.49 -1.79 -4.54
C ILE A 119 -7.95 -3.03 -5.24
N LEU A 120 -8.61 -4.16 -5.00
CA LEU A 120 -8.30 -5.45 -5.59
C LEU A 120 -9.37 -5.84 -6.61
N GLN A 121 -8.94 -6.41 -7.73
CA GLN A 121 -9.81 -7.07 -8.70
C GLN A 121 -9.19 -8.42 -9.03
N ASN A 122 -9.93 -9.51 -8.81
CA ASN A 122 -9.41 -10.88 -8.97
C ASN A 122 -8.09 -11.12 -8.22
N ASN A 123 -8.01 -10.69 -6.95
CA ASN A 123 -6.79 -10.70 -6.12
C ASN A 123 -5.62 -9.86 -6.64
N ARG A 124 -5.76 -9.11 -7.74
CA ARG A 124 -4.70 -8.26 -8.26
C ARG A 124 -4.90 -6.82 -7.80
N LEU A 125 -3.82 -6.18 -7.35
CA LEU A 125 -3.87 -4.77 -6.97
C LEU A 125 -4.08 -3.88 -8.19
N LEU A 126 -5.26 -3.26 -8.25
CA LEU A 126 -5.64 -2.28 -9.26
C LEU A 126 -5.11 -0.90 -8.88
N ALA A 127 -5.33 -0.50 -7.63
CA ALA A 127 -4.95 0.81 -7.11
C ALA A 127 -4.67 0.78 -5.61
N CYS A 128 -3.87 1.72 -5.12
CA CYS A 128 -3.79 2.02 -3.71
C CYS A 128 -3.72 3.54 -3.48
N PHE A 129 -4.36 4.00 -2.42
CA PHE A 129 -4.38 5.40 -2.02
C PHE A 129 -3.97 5.54 -0.55
N PHE A 130 -3.06 6.48 -0.29
CA PHE A 130 -2.60 6.81 1.05
C PHE A 130 -2.81 8.29 1.28
N MET A 131 -3.44 8.64 2.40
CA MET A 131 -3.72 10.00 2.82
C MET A 131 -3.22 10.23 4.24
N ALA A 132 -2.62 11.39 4.48
CA ALA A 132 -2.10 11.79 5.80
C ALA A 132 -2.05 13.31 5.96
N PRO A 133 -2.05 13.85 7.19
CA PRO A 133 -1.92 15.28 7.43
C PRO A 133 -0.52 15.81 7.11
N ARG A 134 0.49 14.94 7.04
CA ARG A 134 1.90 15.29 6.78
C ARG A 134 2.50 14.37 5.73
N LYS A 135 3.25 14.92 4.76
CA LYS A 135 3.86 14.16 3.66
C LYS A 135 4.78 13.02 4.13
N GLN A 136 5.46 13.19 5.26
CA GLN A 136 6.41 12.21 5.81
C GLN A 136 5.75 10.91 6.28
N LEU A 137 4.43 10.93 6.49
CA LEU A 137 3.66 9.74 6.86
C LEU A 137 3.23 8.91 5.65
N LEU A 138 3.45 9.41 4.43
CA LEU A 138 3.11 8.71 3.19
C LEU A 138 4.22 7.73 2.81
N PRO A 139 3.87 6.60 2.16
CA PRO A 139 4.86 5.61 1.77
C PRO A 139 5.79 6.13 0.67
N GLY A 140 7.04 5.66 0.74
CA GLY A 140 8.04 5.94 -0.29
C GLY A 140 7.78 5.21 -1.61
N ASN A 141 8.41 5.72 -2.67
CA ASN A 141 8.26 5.20 -4.04
C ASN A 141 8.57 3.70 -4.18
N GLN A 142 9.56 3.19 -3.44
CA GLN A 142 9.97 1.79 -3.48
C GLN A 142 8.90 0.86 -2.90
N GLY A 143 8.30 1.22 -1.75
CA GLY A 143 7.23 0.43 -1.13
C GLY A 143 6.01 0.33 -2.06
N LEU A 144 5.60 1.46 -2.64
CA LEU A 144 4.53 1.50 -3.63
C LEU A 144 4.83 0.67 -4.89
N ALA A 145 6.06 0.71 -5.39
CA ALA A 145 6.44 -0.12 -6.54
C ALA A 145 6.37 -1.61 -6.21
N ALA A 146 6.85 -2.00 -5.03
CA ALA A 146 6.83 -3.39 -4.57
C ALA A 146 5.41 -3.95 -4.48
N LEU A 147 4.43 -3.16 -4.00
CA LEU A 147 3.03 -3.60 -3.91
C LEU A 147 2.45 -4.08 -5.26
N PHE A 148 2.80 -3.38 -6.34
CA PHE A 148 2.30 -3.67 -7.69
C PHE A 148 3.12 -4.74 -8.41
N GLY A 149 4.26 -5.14 -7.84
CA GLY A 149 5.05 -6.30 -8.25
C GLY A 149 4.49 -7.63 -7.73
N VAL A 150 3.65 -7.61 -6.68
CA VAL A 150 2.95 -8.81 -6.19
C VAL A 150 1.87 -9.19 -7.21
N PRO A 151 1.91 -10.42 -7.78
CA PRO A 151 0.98 -10.80 -8.83
C PRO A 151 -0.44 -11.02 -8.30
N HIS A 152 -0.58 -11.63 -7.12
CA HIS A 152 -1.87 -11.93 -6.48
C HIS A 152 -1.77 -11.76 -4.96
N TRP A 153 -2.68 -10.98 -4.39
CA TRP A 153 -2.86 -10.72 -2.96
C TRP A 153 -3.92 -11.66 -2.36
N GLN A 154 -3.62 -12.95 -2.38
CA GLN A 154 -4.48 -13.97 -1.77
C GLN A 154 -4.34 -14.01 -0.24
N VAL A 155 -3.11 -13.83 0.25
CA VAL A 155 -2.75 -13.83 1.67
C VAL A 155 -2.12 -12.48 2.02
N ASN A 156 -2.29 -12.03 3.28
CA ASN A 156 -1.70 -10.80 3.81
C ASN A 156 -2.08 -9.50 3.06
N ARG A 157 -3.37 -9.28 2.86
CA ARG A 157 -3.87 -8.03 2.26
C ARG A 157 -3.55 -6.78 3.09
N ILE A 158 -3.30 -6.95 4.40
CA ILE A 158 -2.82 -5.89 5.31
C ILE A 158 -1.48 -5.29 4.82
N GLY A 159 -0.65 -6.07 4.14
CA GLY A 159 0.60 -5.57 3.52
C GLY A 159 0.37 -4.38 2.57
N ILE A 160 -0.77 -4.36 1.86
CA ILE A 160 -1.17 -3.23 1.00
C ILE A 160 -1.29 -1.96 1.83
N LEU A 161 -2.02 -2.04 2.95
CA LEU A 161 -2.23 -0.92 3.87
C LEU A 161 -0.95 -0.48 4.57
N MET A 162 0.06 -1.35 4.67
CA MET A 162 1.36 -1.01 5.24
C MET A 162 2.40 -0.58 4.22
N ALA A 163 2.04 -0.51 2.93
CA ALA A 163 2.98 -0.32 1.83
C ALA A 163 4.17 -1.30 1.87
N SER A 164 3.89 -2.54 2.26
CA SER A 164 4.86 -3.62 2.38
C SER A 164 4.39 -4.82 1.58
N ALA A 165 5.14 -5.15 0.53
CA ALA A 165 4.98 -6.37 -0.25
C ALA A 165 5.58 -7.61 0.42
N LYS A 166 6.20 -7.45 1.59
CA LYS A 166 6.71 -8.61 2.34
C LYS A 166 5.53 -9.48 2.73
N PRO A 167 5.61 -10.80 2.54
CA PRO A 167 4.68 -11.71 3.19
C PRO A 167 4.76 -11.41 4.68
N MET A 168 3.64 -11.00 5.27
CA MET A 168 3.46 -11.14 6.71
C MET A 168 3.34 -12.64 6.86
N VAL A 169 4.46 -13.26 7.23
CA VAL A 169 4.46 -14.66 7.61
C VAL A 169 3.44 -14.74 8.72
N ASP A 170 2.35 -15.47 8.48
CA ASP A 170 1.46 -15.86 9.57
C ASP A 170 2.37 -16.60 10.55
N SER A 171 2.76 -15.92 11.61
CA SER A 171 3.71 -16.48 12.57
C SER A 171 3.03 -17.62 13.34
N GLY A 172 1.70 -17.75 13.28
CA GLY A 172 0.94 -18.57 14.20
C GLY A 172 1.06 -18.05 15.65
N PRO A 173 0.46 -18.75 16.62
CA PRO A 173 0.62 -18.45 18.04
C PRO A 173 2.09 -18.58 18.48
N ILE A 174 2.45 -17.87 19.55
CA ILE A 174 3.75 -18.05 20.21
C ILE A 174 3.69 -19.33 21.04
N VAL A 175 4.47 -20.33 20.62
CA VAL A 175 4.59 -21.63 21.30
C VAL A 175 5.63 -21.57 22.42
N CYS A 176 6.81 -20.99 22.17
CA CYS A 176 7.84 -20.81 23.20
C CYS A 176 7.87 -19.36 23.68
N VAL A 177 7.20 -19.07 24.79
CA VAL A 177 7.16 -17.71 25.38
C VAL A 177 8.56 -17.21 25.77
N CYS A 178 9.40 -18.06 26.36
CA CYS A 178 10.74 -17.69 26.82
C CYS A 178 11.63 -17.11 25.71
N HIS A 179 11.54 -17.65 24.50
CA HIS A 179 12.36 -17.24 23.36
C HIS A 179 11.54 -16.56 22.26
N ARG A 180 10.24 -16.31 22.51
CA ARG A 180 9.27 -15.74 21.56
C ARG A 180 9.27 -16.45 20.22
N VAL A 181 9.30 -17.78 20.25
CA VAL A 181 9.27 -18.62 19.03
C VAL A 181 7.83 -18.97 18.71
N SER A 182 7.44 -18.72 17.46
CA SER A 182 6.09 -18.95 16.96
C SER A 182 5.95 -20.32 16.30
N GLU A 183 4.73 -20.84 16.22
CA GLU A 183 4.44 -22.15 15.61
C GLU A 183 4.96 -22.22 14.17
N ALA A 184 4.73 -21.17 13.37
CA ALA A 184 5.18 -21.15 11.97
C ALA A 184 6.72 -21.22 11.87
N ALA A 185 7.45 -20.54 12.75
CA ALA A 185 8.91 -20.62 12.78
C ALA A 185 9.40 -22.04 13.08
N ILE A 186 8.70 -22.77 13.95
CA ILE A 186 8.99 -24.17 14.27
C ILE A 186 8.74 -25.06 13.06
N ARG A 187 7.56 -24.98 12.43
CA ARG A 187 7.22 -25.78 11.24
C ARG A 187 8.18 -25.50 10.07
N THR A 188 8.52 -24.24 9.83
CA THR A 188 9.51 -23.87 8.81
C THR A 188 10.87 -24.49 9.11
N ALA A 189 11.36 -24.39 10.36
CA ALA A 189 12.65 -24.97 10.72
C ALA A 189 12.68 -26.50 10.59
N ILE A 190 11.60 -27.18 10.96
CA ILE A 190 11.45 -28.64 10.78
C ILE A 190 11.58 -29.02 9.31
N ARG A 191 10.84 -28.34 8.43
CA ARG A 191 10.83 -28.63 6.98
C ARG A 191 12.15 -28.31 6.30
N GLU A 192 12.71 -27.12 6.55
CA GLU A 192 13.91 -26.65 5.85
C GLU A 192 15.19 -27.34 6.32
N ARG A 193 15.22 -27.79 7.59
CA ARG A 193 16.41 -28.40 8.20
C ARG A 193 16.26 -29.88 8.50
N HIS A 194 15.15 -30.49 8.07
CA HIS A 194 14.84 -31.90 8.27
C HIS A 194 15.00 -32.35 9.74
N LEU A 195 14.43 -31.57 10.67
CA LEU A 195 14.52 -31.86 12.09
C LEU A 195 13.54 -32.97 12.47
N ASP A 196 14.00 -33.96 13.22
CA ASP A 196 13.25 -35.15 13.63
C ASP A 196 13.12 -35.29 15.15
N ASP A 197 13.74 -34.40 15.93
CA ASP A 197 13.66 -34.39 17.38
C ASP A 197 13.53 -32.97 17.99
N ILE A 198 13.11 -32.92 19.26
CA ILE A 198 12.96 -31.64 19.99
C ILE A 198 14.33 -30.98 20.23
N ALA A 199 15.40 -31.77 20.37
CA ALA A 199 16.74 -31.23 20.58
C ALA A 199 17.25 -30.45 19.37
N GLY A 200 16.97 -30.93 18.15
CA GLY A 200 17.23 -30.26 16.89
C GLY A 200 16.45 -28.95 16.77
N ILE A 201 15.18 -28.94 17.15
CA ILE A 201 14.37 -27.70 17.23
C ILE A 201 15.00 -26.72 18.24
N GLY A 202 15.42 -27.21 19.41
CA GLY A 202 16.09 -26.42 20.43
C GLY A 202 17.42 -25.82 19.96
N SER A 203 18.21 -26.58 19.18
CA SER A 203 19.46 -26.09 18.60
C SER A 203 19.20 -25.02 17.53
N ALA A 204 18.18 -25.20 16.69
CA ALA A 204 17.85 -24.28 15.60
C ALA A 204 17.21 -22.97 16.07
N LEU A 205 16.29 -23.04 17.04
CA LEU A 205 15.41 -21.93 17.42
C LEU A 205 15.50 -21.53 18.90
N LYS A 206 16.26 -22.25 19.73
CA LYS A 206 16.27 -22.15 21.20
C LYS A 206 14.95 -22.54 21.88
N ALA A 207 13.92 -22.94 21.13
CA ALA A 207 12.64 -23.33 21.71
C ALA A 207 12.81 -24.55 22.64
N GLY A 208 12.25 -24.48 23.85
CA GLY A 208 12.32 -25.56 24.82
C GLY A 208 13.62 -25.67 25.63
N THR A 209 14.59 -24.75 25.45
CA THR A 209 15.89 -24.81 26.16
C THR A 209 15.95 -24.01 27.47
N ASN A 210 14.96 -23.16 27.76
CA ASN A 210 14.89 -22.37 29.01
C ASN A 210 13.96 -23.01 30.07
N CYS A 211 12.67 -22.65 30.14
CA CYS A 211 11.74 -23.22 31.13
C CYS A 211 11.17 -24.60 30.76
N GLY A 212 11.26 -24.98 29.48
CA GLY A 212 10.78 -26.26 28.97
C GLY A 212 9.26 -26.44 28.86
N SER A 213 8.42 -25.47 29.26
CA SER A 213 6.95 -25.62 29.27
C SER A 213 6.34 -25.87 27.90
N CYS A 214 6.99 -25.40 26.83
CA CYS A 214 6.53 -25.59 25.45
C CYS A 214 6.90 -26.95 24.85
N LYS A 215 7.65 -27.82 25.56
CA LYS A 215 8.15 -29.08 24.98
C LYS A 215 7.04 -30.06 24.55
N GLY A 216 5.91 -30.07 25.26
CA GLY A 216 4.74 -30.89 24.87
C GLY A 216 4.18 -30.45 23.52
N GLU A 217 3.91 -29.16 23.37
CA GLU A 217 3.39 -28.56 22.13
C GLU A 217 4.40 -28.69 20.96
N LEU A 218 5.71 -28.56 21.25
CA LEU A 218 6.76 -28.84 20.25
C LEU A 218 6.70 -30.29 19.74
N ALA A 219 6.44 -31.26 20.62
CA ALA A 219 6.34 -32.67 20.24
C ALA A 219 5.12 -32.92 19.35
N GLU A 220 3.98 -32.29 19.64
CA GLU A 220 2.76 -32.39 18.83
C GLU A 220 2.97 -31.82 17.42
N ILE A 221 3.58 -30.63 17.33
CA ILE A 221 3.90 -29.99 16.04
C ILE A 221 4.86 -30.88 15.24
N LEU A 222 5.90 -31.42 15.87
CA LEU A 222 6.88 -32.30 15.22
C LEU A 222 6.24 -33.59 14.69
N HIS A 223 5.42 -34.27 15.50
CA HIS A 223 4.72 -35.48 15.05
C HIS A 223 3.77 -35.17 13.89
N SER A 224 3.05 -34.04 13.95
CA SER A 224 2.16 -33.60 12.88
C SER A 224 2.91 -33.37 11.56
N GLU A 225 4.08 -32.74 11.58
CA GLU A 225 4.89 -32.48 10.39
C GLU A 225 5.51 -33.76 9.81
N ILE A 226 6.02 -34.64 10.67
CA ILE A 226 6.58 -35.94 10.24
C ILE A 226 5.48 -36.80 9.58
N ALA A 227 4.30 -36.91 10.19
CA ALA A 227 3.19 -37.66 9.62
C ALA A 227 2.77 -37.14 8.24
N GLN A 228 2.74 -35.81 8.04
CA GLN A 228 2.41 -35.20 6.75
C GLN A 228 3.49 -35.43 5.66
N SER A 229 4.76 -35.51 6.06
CA SER A 229 5.86 -35.81 5.14
C SER A 229 5.81 -37.23 4.58
N VAL A 230 5.39 -38.20 5.40
CA VAL A 230 5.23 -39.61 5.01
C VAL A 230 4.06 -39.79 4.05
N THR A 231 2.90 -39.19 4.34
CA THR A 231 1.72 -39.26 3.46
C THR A 231 1.96 -38.64 2.08
N SER A 232 2.78 -37.59 2.00
CA SER A 232 3.10 -36.91 0.74
C SER A 232 4.05 -37.71 -0.17
N GLN A 233 4.83 -38.65 0.39
CA GLN A 233 5.72 -39.53 -0.38
C GLN A 233 5.00 -40.75 -0.95
N GLU A 234 3.96 -41.27 -0.30
CA GLU A 234 3.16 -42.41 -0.79
C GLU A 234 2.25 -42.07 -1.98
N LEU A 235 1.91 -40.80 -2.18
CA LEU A 235 1.07 -40.33 -3.30
C LEU A 235 1.83 -40.11 -4.62
N VAL A 236 3.16 -40.24 -4.62
CA VAL A 236 4.03 -39.98 -5.78
C VAL A 236 4.66 -41.26 -6.36
N THR A 237 4.40 -42.42 -5.73
CA THR A 237 4.73 -43.77 -6.23
C THR A 237 3.52 -44.46 -6.82
#